data_AF-A0A934YF66-F1
#
_entry.id   AF-A0A934YF66-F1
#
_cell.length_a   1.000
_cell.length_b   1.000
_cell.length_c   1.000
_cell.angle_alpha   90.00
_cell.angle_beta   90.00
_cell.angle_gamma   90.00
#
_symmetry.space_group_name_H-M   'P 1'
#
loop_
_entity.id
_entity.type
_entity.pdbx_description
1 polymer ?
#
loop_
_entity_poly.entity_id
_entity_poly.type
_entity_poly.pdbx_seq_one_letter_code
_entity_poly.pdbx_strand_id
1 'polypeptide(L)'
;MKFSVYMFFSLLLLFNNLNAQVGSHSIKVNLTIDKAVQKSFNSKGRLFLFLNQSDGVEPMTQTWPSKGNYMFAKNYEKFDSKKSILIVGKDWQKTPAWDLEHVPSGTYYIQILWDQNTTESNINSEGNIYCEKQKVELNGYKTLEITLNKVIEPIKINEHPLVREISIRSDTLSKWWKKDVYVKASILLPSKYNENKTLAYPIDYNVAGYGGRYDRINRLTKSKRSMYWWTSADAPQIIVVMLDGEGPFGDSYQMDSDNSGAYGYSLIHELIPAIESKYRNTSSAATRFVEGCSTGGWVSLALQVYYPEMFNGCFSYSPDAVEFENYQLIDIYKDKNAFVNEFDYPRPVMRDISGEPMLALKEFINYENVLGWSDTYVTSGGQFSAHTALFSPKGKDGLPKPLFDPVTGDIDPEVAKTWTKYDMKKYLDKNWQTLGPKLQGKIYIWMGDMDHFYLNPATRALDEYLKTTKNPVSDANINFSPMEGHCAEYSFRDVMEKIDKKIKDSNLK
;
A
#
# COMPACT_ATOMS: atom_id res chain seq x y z
N MET A 1 -16.57 -44.28 57.37
CA MET A 1 -15.76 -43.46 56.45
C MET A 1 -15.01 -44.39 55.51
N LYS A 2 -15.48 -44.53 54.27
CA LYS A 2 -14.82 -45.31 53.21
C LYS A 2 -14.42 -44.33 52.11
N PHE A 3 -13.13 -44.29 51.79
CA PHE A 3 -12.56 -43.57 50.66
C PHE A 3 -12.97 -44.29 49.36
N SER A 4 -13.54 -43.57 48.41
CA SER A 4 -13.70 -44.04 47.02
C SER A 4 -12.64 -43.34 46.16
N VAL A 5 -11.69 -44.13 45.69
CA VAL A 5 -10.69 -43.76 44.69
C VAL A 5 -11.33 -43.96 43.31
N TYR A 6 -11.46 -42.89 42.53
CA TYR A 6 -11.83 -42.99 41.12
C TYR A 6 -10.59 -43.34 40.29
N MET A 7 -10.57 -44.55 39.76
CA MET A 7 -9.57 -45.04 38.82
C MET A 7 -9.88 -44.47 37.43
N PHE A 8 -9.08 -43.52 36.96
CA PHE A 8 -9.13 -43.07 35.57
C PHE A 8 -8.38 -44.10 34.71
N PHE A 9 -9.11 -44.80 33.83
CA PHE A 9 -8.52 -45.69 32.82
C PHE A 9 -7.80 -44.84 31.77
N SER A 10 -6.47 -44.90 31.76
CA SER A 10 -5.62 -44.40 30.68
C SER A 10 -5.73 -45.33 29.47
N LEU A 11 -6.53 -44.94 28.47
CA LEU A 11 -6.52 -45.56 27.15
C LEU A 11 -5.32 -45.01 26.37
N LEU A 12 -4.21 -45.77 26.36
CA LEU A 12 -3.09 -45.53 25.45
C LEU A 12 -3.52 -45.91 24.03
N LEU A 13 -4.08 -44.95 23.30
CA LEU A 13 -4.19 -45.03 21.85
C LEU A 13 -2.79 -44.83 21.26
N LEU A 14 -2.15 -45.95 20.91
CA LEU A 14 -1.04 -45.97 19.97
C LEU A 14 -1.56 -45.45 18.63
N PHE A 15 -1.48 -44.13 18.42
CA PHE A 15 -1.53 -43.55 17.08
C PHE A 15 -0.28 -44.04 16.36
N ASN A 16 -0.44 -45.13 15.60
CA ASN A 16 0.43 -45.38 14.47
C ASN A 16 0.37 -44.13 13.60
N ASN A 17 1.45 -43.36 13.58
CA ASN A 17 1.74 -42.42 12.51
C ASN A 17 1.85 -43.23 11.23
N LEU A 18 0.70 -43.56 10.63
CA LEU A 18 0.60 -43.65 9.19
C LEU A 18 1.01 -42.27 8.69
N ASN A 19 2.29 -42.12 8.41
CA ASN A 19 2.74 -41.23 7.36
C ASN A 19 1.95 -41.68 6.13
N ALA A 20 0.75 -41.11 5.94
CA ALA A 20 0.17 -40.98 4.64
C ALA A 20 1.29 -40.33 3.83
N GLN A 21 1.88 -41.12 2.96
CA GLN A 21 2.85 -40.67 1.99
C GLN A 21 2.08 -39.60 1.21
N VAL A 22 2.24 -38.33 1.59
CA VAL A 22 1.64 -37.21 0.86
C VAL A 22 2.15 -37.40 -0.55
N GLY A 23 1.26 -37.79 -1.46
CA GLY A 23 1.63 -38.00 -2.84
C GLY A 23 2.38 -36.76 -3.31
N SER A 24 3.66 -36.92 -3.66
CA SER A 24 4.42 -35.86 -4.30
C SER A 24 3.84 -35.72 -5.70
N HIS A 25 3.09 -34.64 -5.92
CA HIS A 25 2.64 -34.25 -7.25
C HIS A 25 3.61 -33.18 -7.75
N SER A 26 4.07 -33.32 -8.99
CA SER A 26 4.89 -32.29 -9.61
C SER A 26 4.11 -31.57 -10.69
N ILE A 27 4.31 -30.26 -10.78
CA ILE A 27 3.94 -29.47 -11.94
C ILE A 27 5.19 -29.20 -12.76
N LYS A 28 5.07 -29.44 -14.06
CA LYS A 28 6.00 -28.92 -15.06
C LYS A 28 5.21 -27.99 -15.97
N VAL A 29 5.74 -26.81 -16.24
CA VAL A 29 5.14 -25.91 -17.24
C VAL A 29 6.12 -25.70 -18.38
N ASN A 30 5.69 -25.99 -19.60
CA ASN A 30 6.37 -25.53 -20.80
C ASN A 30 5.72 -24.21 -21.23
N LEU A 31 6.44 -23.11 -20.99
CA LEU A 31 5.97 -21.75 -21.23
C LEU A 31 6.49 -21.25 -22.58
N THR A 32 5.61 -20.68 -23.40
CA THR A 32 5.97 -20.03 -24.66
C THR A 32 5.44 -18.59 -24.72
N ILE A 33 5.99 -17.77 -25.61
CA ILE A 33 5.55 -16.39 -25.83
C ILE A 33 4.85 -16.28 -27.20
N ASP A 34 3.60 -15.85 -27.21
CA ASP A 34 2.81 -15.71 -28.43
C ASP A 34 3.41 -14.64 -29.36
N LYS A 35 3.33 -14.89 -30.68
CA LYS A 35 3.79 -13.92 -31.70
C LYS A 35 3.12 -12.56 -31.57
N ALA A 36 1.87 -12.50 -31.08
CA ALA A 36 1.12 -11.26 -30.87
C ALA A 36 1.79 -10.32 -29.86
N VAL A 37 2.47 -10.87 -28.84
CA VAL A 37 3.12 -10.08 -27.77
C VAL A 37 4.63 -10.02 -27.91
N GLN A 38 5.23 -10.77 -28.83
CA GLN A 38 6.69 -10.78 -29.07
C GLN A 38 7.28 -9.39 -29.35
N LYS A 39 6.51 -8.48 -29.96
CA LYS A 39 6.98 -7.11 -30.22
C LYS A 39 7.10 -6.26 -28.95
N SER A 40 6.26 -6.53 -27.96
CA SER A 40 6.24 -5.85 -26.66
C SER A 40 7.13 -6.54 -25.64
N PHE A 41 7.67 -7.73 -25.95
CA PHE A 41 8.45 -8.54 -25.04
C PHE A 41 9.88 -8.01 -24.86
N ASN A 42 10.29 -7.87 -23.60
CA ASN A 42 11.66 -7.60 -23.19
C ASN A 42 12.34 -8.90 -22.71
N SER A 43 13.55 -9.14 -23.20
CA SER A 43 14.36 -10.30 -22.82
C SER A 43 14.73 -10.36 -21.35
N LYS A 44 14.77 -9.22 -20.65
CA LYS A 44 15.01 -9.15 -19.21
C LYS A 44 13.67 -8.97 -18.49
N GLY A 45 13.46 -9.74 -17.44
CA GLY A 45 12.26 -9.65 -16.62
C GLY A 45 12.26 -10.64 -15.46
N ARG A 46 11.20 -10.59 -14.65
CA ARG A 46 10.93 -11.53 -13.58
C ARG A 46 9.69 -12.35 -13.93
N LEU A 47 9.83 -13.66 -13.89
CA LEU A 47 8.75 -14.59 -14.18
C LEU A 47 8.06 -14.97 -12.87
N PHE A 48 6.74 -14.78 -12.82
CA PHE A 48 5.88 -15.19 -11.73
C PHE A 48 4.97 -16.34 -12.16
N LEU A 49 4.84 -17.33 -11.28
CA LEU A 49 3.87 -18.41 -11.37
C LEU A 49 2.96 -18.35 -10.14
N PHE A 50 1.67 -18.18 -10.39
CA PHE A 50 0.63 -18.10 -9.37
C PHE A 50 -0.18 -19.39 -9.37
N LEU A 51 -0.42 -19.93 -8.17
CA LEU A 51 -1.33 -21.04 -7.93
C LEU A 51 -2.37 -20.57 -6.92
N ASN A 52 -3.63 -20.48 -7.33
CA ASN A 52 -4.72 -20.11 -6.43
C ASN A 52 -5.79 -21.22 -6.34
N GLN A 53 -6.35 -21.49 -5.17
CA GLN A 53 -7.38 -22.52 -4.99
C GLN A 53 -8.81 -21.99 -5.16
N SER A 54 -8.98 -20.68 -5.37
CA SER A 54 -10.28 -20.02 -5.58
C SER A 54 -10.51 -19.68 -7.05
N ASP A 55 -11.68 -20.03 -7.57
CA ASP A 55 -12.13 -19.65 -8.91
C ASP A 55 -12.45 -18.16 -9.01
N GLY A 56 -12.96 -17.57 -7.92
CA GLY A 56 -13.56 -16.24 -7.92
C GLY A 56 -12.57 -15.08 -8.06
N VAL A 57 -11.27 -15.36 -8.16
CA VAL A 57 -10.20 -14.37 -8.19
C VAL A 57 -9.30 -14.55 -9.41
N GLU A 58 -8.58 -13.50 -9.77
CA GLU A 58 -7.54 -13.56 -10.79
C GLU A 58 -6.18 -13.79 -10.09
N PRO A 59 -5.53 -14.97 -10.23
CA PRO A 59 -4.36 -15.32 -9.43
C PRO A 59 -3.23 -14.28 -9.41
N MET A 60 -2.89 -13.67 -10.55
CA MET A 60 -1.83 -12.65 -10.63
C MET A 60 -2.12 -11.36 -9.85
N THR A 61 -3.39 -11.12 -9.50
CA THR A 61 -3.78 -9.98 -8.66
C THR A 61 -3.74 -10.31 -7.17
N GLN A 62 -3.55 -11.58 -6.81
CA GLN A 62 -3.51 -12.05 -5.43
C GLN A 62 -2.05 -12.06 -4.96
N THR A 63 -1.51 -10.88 -4.67
CA THR A 63 -0.12 -10.70 -4.23
C THR A 63 0.02 -10.62 -2.70
N TRP A 64 -1.05 -10.96 -1.97
CA TRP A 64 -1.14 -10.87 -0.52
C TRP A 64 -1.27 -12.26 0.13
N PRO A 65 -0.74 -12.46 1.36
CA PRO A 65 -0.93 -13.69 2.11
C PRO A 65 -2.41 -14.03 2.30
N SER A 66 -2.82 -15.17 1.77
CA SER A 66 -4.17 -15.69 1.93
C SER A 66 -4.19 -17.19 1.73
N LYS A 67 -5.12 -17.86 2.42
CA LYS A 67 -5.23 -19.32 2.35
C LYS A 67 -5.50 -19.76 0.91
N GLY A 68 -4.67 -20.68 0.42
CA GLY A 68 -4.81 -21.23 -0.93
C GLY A 68 -4.22 -20.35 -2.03
N ASN A 69 -3.52 -19.27 -1.69
CA ASN A 69 -2.80 -18.42 -2.62
C ASN A 69 -1.29 -18.67 -2.53
N TYR A 70 -0.64 -19.07 -3.62
CA TYR A 70 0.78 -19.41 -3.64
C TYR A 70 1.48 -18.79 -4.83
N MET A 71 2.71 -18.32 -4.61
CA MET A 71 3.49 -17.62 -5.61
C MET A 71 4.89 -18.20 -5.70
N PHE A 72 5.39 -18.26 -6.93
CA PHE A 72 6.77 -18.58 -7.25
C PHE A 72 7.33 -17.50 -8.17
N ALA A 73 8.59 -17.13 -7.99
CA ALA A 73 9.22 -16.11 -8.81
C ALA A 73 10.69 -16.42 -9.13
N LYS A 74 11.14 -15.96 -10.30
CA LYS A 74 12.53 -16.10 -10.75
C LYS A 74 12.93 -14.99 -11.73
N ASN A 75 14.12 -14.43 -11.54
CA ASN A 75 14.69 -13.44 -12.46
C ASN A 75 15.30 -14.09 -13.70
N TYR A 76 15.17 -13.41 -14.82
CA TYR A 76 15.81 -13.74 -16.08
C TYR A 76 16.52 -12.52 -16.64
N GLU A 77 17.86 -12.58 -16.72
CA GLU A 77 18.67 -11.48 -17.27
C GLU A 77 18.57 -11.38 -18.80
N LYS A 78 18.35 -12.52 -19.47
CA LYS A 78 18.17 -12.58 -20.92
C LYS A 78 17.41 -13.84 -21.33
N PHE A 79 16.26 -13.65 -21.97
CA PHE A 79 15.46 -14.70 -22.55
C PHE A 79 15.13 -14.42 -24.03
N ASP A 80 15.21 -15.46 -24.86
CA ASP A 80 14.82 -15.42 -26.27
C ASP A 80 13.35 -15.79 -26.39
N SER A 81 12.48 -14.83 -26.73
CA SER A 81 11.03 -15.00 -26.83
C SER A 81 10.58 -16.03 -27.88
N LYS A 82 11.50 -16.53 -28.72
CA LYS A 82 11.22 -17.61 -29.68
C LYS A 82 11.46 -19.01 -29.10
N LYS A 83 12.05 -19.10 -27.91
CA LYS A 83 12.28 -20.37 -27.19
C LYS A 83 11.18 -20.59 -26.16
N SER A 84 11.13 -21.80 -25.61
CA SER A 84 10.29 -22.10 -24.45
C SER A 84 11.08 -22.03 -23.14
N ILE A 85 10.38 -21.76 -22.03
CA ILE A 85 10.90 -21.88 -20.67
C ILE A 85 10.30 -23.12 -20.05
N LEU A 86 11.14 -24.01 -19.52
CA LEU A 86 10.68 -25.11 -18.70
C LEU A 86 10.68 -24.68 -17.22
N ILE A 87 9.50 -24.50 -16.65
CA ILE A 87 9.30 -24.19 -15.22
C ILE A 87 9.16 -25.51 -14.45
N VAL A 88 10.21 -25.84 -13.71
CA VAL A 88 10.35 -27.05 -12.89
C VAL A 88 11.30 -26.81 -11.73
N GLY A 89 11.36 -27.78 -10.81
CA GLY A 89 12.40 -27.87 -9.80
C GLY A 89 12.14 -27.02 -8.56
N LYS A 90 13.21 -26.86 -7.77
CA LYS A 90 13.18 -26.26 -6.42
C LYS A 90 13.75 -24.85 -6.34
N ASP A 91 14.43 -24.41 -7.40
CA ASP A 91 15.20 -23.16 -7.46
C ASP A 91 14.30 -21.97 -7.86
N TRP A 92 13.42 -21.60 -6.93
CA TRP A 92 12.43 -20.53 -7.02
C TRP A 92 12.31 -19.78 -5.70
N GLN A 93 12.17 -18.46 -5.77
CA GLN A 93 11.57 -17.73 -4.65
C GLN A 93 10.12 -18.17 -4.53
N LYS A 94 9.65 -18.41 -3.31
CA LYS A 94 8.34 -19.02 -3.09
C LYS A 94 7.69 -18.63 -1.78
N THR A 95 6.37 -18.50 -1.80
CA THR A 95 5.56 -18.31 -0.59
C THR A 95 5.23 -19.59 0.15
N PRO A 96 4.98 -20.75 -0.49
CA PRO A 96 4.73 -21.99 0.24
C PRO A 96 6.01 -22.68 0.75
N ALA A 97 5.85 -23.53 1.76
CA ALA A 97 6.93 -24.41 2.25
C ALA A 97 7.32 -25.50 1.23
N TRP A 98 6.37 -25.95 0.39
CA TRP A 98 6.59 -26.95 -0.66
C TRP A 98 7.15 -26.34 -1.95
N ASP A 99 7.55 -27.16 -2.92
CA ASP A 99 8.10 -26.73 -4.22
C ASP A 99 7.30 -27.33 -5.39
N LEU A 100 7.69 -27.03 -6.63
CA LEU A 100 6.98 -27.49 -7.83
C LEU A 100 7.06 -29.01 -8.06
N GLU A 101 7.92 -29.72 -7.33
CA GLU A 101 8.00 -31.19 -7.34
C GLU A 101 7.12 -31.84 -6.25
N HIS A 102 6.61 -31.05 -5.30
CA HIS A 102 5.87 -31.51 -4.12
C HIS A 102 4.60 -30.68 -3.88
N VAL A 103 3.87 -30.34 -4.94
CA VAL A 103 2.64 -29.57 -4.83
C VAL A 103 1.53 -30.41 -4.17
N PRO A 104 0.82 -29.90 -3.15
CA PRO A 104 -0.30 -30.60 -2.55
C PRO A 104 -1.37 -30.94 -3.59
N SER A 105 -2.08 -32.05 -3.40
CA SER A 105 -3.22 -32.38 -4.25
C SER A 105 -4.33 -31.35 -4.10
N GLY A 106 -4.99 -31.02 -5.19
CA GLY A 106 -6.15 -30.16 -5.17
C GLY A 106 -6.43 -29.52 -6.53
N THR A 107 -7.49 -28.72 -6.54
CA THR A 107 -7.84 -27.88 -7.67
C THR A 107 -7.09 -26.56 -7.57
N TYR A 108 -6.40 -26.18 -8.64
CA TYR A 108 -5.67 -24.92 -8.72
C TYR A 108 -6.04 -24.16 -9.99
N TYR A 109 -6.06 -22.84 -9.89
CA TYR A 109 -6.12 -21.88 -10.98
C TYR A 109 -4.71 -21.31 -11.13
N ILE A 110 -4.08 -21.66 -12.24
CA ILE A 110 -2.68 -21.35 -12.52
C ILE A 110 -2.61 -20.17 -13.46
N GLN A 111 -1.74 -19.21 -13.16
CA GLN A 111 -1.49 -18.07 -14.02
C GLN A 111 -0.01 -17.71 -14.02
N ILE A 112 0.47 -17.18 -15.13
CA ILE A 112 1.86 -16.75 -15.29
C ILE A 112 1.89 -15.31 -15.74
N LEU A 113 2.81 -14.55 -15.14
CA LEU A 113 3.11 -13.16 -15.46
C LEU A 113 4.61 -12.99 -15.68
N TRP A 114 4.96 -12.29 -16.75
CA TRP A 114 6.30 -11.79 -17.04
C TRP A 114 6.34 -10.30 -16.73
N ASP A 115 6.98 -9.97 -15.61
CA ASP A 115 7.21 -8.61 -15.18
C ASP A 115 8.47 -8.07 -15.86
N GLN A 116 8.27 -7.11 -16.74
CA GLN A 116 9.32 -6.46 -17.52
C GLN A 116 9.29 -4.93 -17.37
N ASN A 117 8.31 -4.42 -16.62
CA ASN A 117 8.18 -3.01 -16.33
C ASN A 117 9.18 -2.64 -15.23
N THR A 118 10.20 -1.87 -15.59
CA THR A 118 11.20 -1.38 -14.64
C THR A 118 10.95 0.08 -14.23
N THR A 119 9.75 0.59 -14.50
CA THR A 119 9.38 1.99 -14.26
C THR A 119 8.40 2.15 -13.13
N GLU A 120 7.45 1.22 -13.03
CA GLU A 120 6.50 1.11 -11.94
C GLU A 120 6.85 -0.11 -11.09
N SER A 121 6.48 -0.07 -9.82
CA SER A 121 6.81 -1.09 -8.83
C SER A 121 5.77 -2.20 -8.73
N ASN A 122 4.56 -1.99 -9.25
CA ASN A 122 3.47 -2.96 -9.20
C ASN A 122 3.58 -3.95 -10.36
N ILE A 123 3.51 -5.25 -10.07
CA ILE A 123 3.58 -6.28 -11.12
C ILE A 123 2.36 -6.26 -12.06
N ASN A 124 1.27 -5.62 -11.65
CA ASN A 124 0.08 -5.39 -12.47
C ASN A 124 0.14 -4.07 -13.27
N SER A 125 1.33 -3.53 -13.49
CA SER A 125 1.55 -2.32 -14.28
C SER A 125 1.56 -2.56 -15.78
N GLU A 126 1.33 -1.48 -16.52
CA GLU A 126 1.29 -1.46 -17.99
C GLU A 126 2.50 -2.17 -18.61
N GLY A 127 2.25 -2.88 -19.71
CA GLY A 127 3.30 -3.46 -20.53
C GLY A 127 3.77 -4.84 -20.04
N ASN A 128 3.47 -5.23 -18.81
CA ASN A 128 3.72 -6.60 -18.34
C ASN A 128 2.88 -7.61 -19.13
N ILE A 129 3.41 -8.82 -19.31
CA ILE A 129 2.83 -9.81 -20.21
C ILE A 129 2.35 -10.99 -19.39
N TYR A 130 1.13 -11.46 -19.65
CA TYR A 130 0.52 -12.54 -18.85
C TYR A 130 -0.29 -13.50 -19.73
N CYS A 131 -0.73 -14.61 -19.13
CA CYS A 131 -1.67 -15.54 -19.73
C CYS A 131 -3.01 -15.52 -19.00
N GLU A 132 -4.04 -16.09 -19.63
CA GLU A 132 -5.29 -16.39 -18.94
C GLU A 132 -5.06 -17.43 -17.83
N LYS A 133 -5.83 -17.36 -16.74
CA LYS A 133 -5.78 -18.39 -15.71
C LYS A 133 -6.32 -19.72 -16.24
N GLN A 134 -5.65 -20.81 -15.92
CA GLN A 134 -6.02 -22.17 -16.32
C GLN A 134 -6.37 -23.01 -15.09
N LYS A 135 -7.55 -23.63 -15.10
CA LYS A 135 -7.94 -24.61 -14.07
C LYS A 135 -7.18 -25.93 -14.27
N VAL A 136 -6.60 -26.45 -13.20
CA VAL A 136 -5.83 -27.69 -13.17
C VAL A 136 -6.19 -28.50 -11.93
N GLU A 137 -6.58 -29.75 -12.14
CA GLU A 137 -6.74 -30.74 -11.06
C GLU A 137 -5.42 -31.48 -10.86
N LEU A 138 -4.78 -31.30 -9.69
CA LEU A 138 -3.52 -31.93 -9.32
C LEU A 138 -3.76 -33.17 -8.47
N ASN A 139 -3.59 -34.33 -9.09
CA ASN A 139 -3.68 -35.67 -8.51
C ASN A 139 -2.55 -36.59 -8.97
N GLY A 140 -1.50 -36.02 -9.56
CA GLY A 140 -0.38 -36.74 -10.18
C GLY A 140 0.65 -35.77 -10.75
N TYR A 141 1.62 -36.32 -11.49
CA TYR A 141 2.51 -35.54 -12.35
C TYR A 141 1.69 -34.86 -13.45
N LYS A 142 1.85 -33.54 -13.60
CA LYS A 142 1.21 -32.77 -14.68
C LYS A 142 2.25 -31.96 -15.45
N THR A 143 2.14 -32.01 -16.77
CA THR A 143 2.82 -31.08 -17.68
C THR A 143 1.75 -30.14 -18.27
N LEU A 144 1.99 -28.84 -18.17
CA LEU A 144 1.12 -27.79 -18.67
C LEU A 144 1.81 -27.06 -19.82
N GLU A 145 1.07 -26.80 -20.88
CA GLU A 145 1.51 -25.94 -21.99
C GLU A 145 0.83 -24.59 -21.81
N ILE A 146 1.62 -23.56 -21.48
CA ILE A 146 1.09 -22.22 -21.22
C ILE A 146 1.75 -21.23 -22.20
N THR A 147 0.95 -20.31 -22.71
CA THR A 147 1.41 -19.26 -23.63
C THR A 147 1.09 -17.89 -23.06
N LEU A 148 2.10 -17.03 -22.93
CA LEU A 148 1.88 -15.62 -22.62
C LEU A 148 1.40 -14.90 -23.88
N ASN A 149 0.20 -14.30 -23.81
CA ASN A 149 -0.49 -13.77 -24.99
C ASN A 149 -1.24 -12.44 -24.73
N LYS A 150 -1.23 -11.93 -23.51
CA LYS A 150 -1.85 -10.65 -23.16
C LYS A 150 -0.82 -9.68 -22.62
N VAL A 151 -1.03 -8.40 -22.89
CA VAL A 151 -0.27 -7.29 -22.32
C VAL A 151 -1.19 -6.53 -21.38
N ILE A 152 -0.68 -6.11 -20.21
CA ILE A 152 -1.42 -5.23 -19.31
C ILE A 152 -1.53 -3.84 -19.96
N GLU A 153 -2.75 -3.36 -20.09
CA GLU A 153 -3.05 -2.07 -20.71
C GLU A 153 -2.76 -0.90 -19.75
N PRO A 154 -2.46 0.29 -20.27
CA PRO A 154 -2.39 1.51 -19.47
C PRO A 154 -3.68 1.75 -18.68
N ILE A 155 -3.54 2.38 -17.52
CA ILE A 155 -4.66 2.91 -16.73
C ILE A 155 -5.49 3.88 -17.60
N LYS A 156 -6.82 3.74 -17.54
CA LYS A 156 -7.77 4.60 -18.27
C LYS A 156 -8.75 5.27 -17.32
N ILE A 157 -8.90 6.59 -17.43
CA ILE A 157 -9.92 7.36 -16.75
C ILE A 157 -11.20 7.37 -17.60
N ASN A 158 -12.35 7.09 -16.99
CA ASN A 158 -13.63 7.09 -17.70
C ASN A 158 -13.96 8.50 -18.19
N GLU A 159 -14.50 8.60 -19.40
CA GLU A 159 -15.05 9.86 -19.91
C GLU A 159 -16.24 10.32 -19.06
N HIS A 160 -16.17 11.56 -18.55
CA HIS A 160 -17.25 12.17 -17.78
C HIS A 160 -17.15 13.71 -17.85
N PRO A 161 -18.26 14.46 -17.97
CA PRO A 161 -18.23 15.92 -18.13
C PRO A 161 -17.49 16.69 -17.02
N LEU A 162 -17.53 16.15 -15.80
CA LEU A 162 -16.89 16.72 -14.60
C LEU A 162 -15.49 16.15 -14.29
N VAL A 163 -14.98 15.21 -15.10
CA VAL A 163 -13.67 14.59 -14.83
C VAL A 163 -12.60 15.19 -15.73
N ARG A 164 -11.43 15.44 -15.16
CA ARG A 164 -10.22 15.80 -15.89
C ARG A 164 -9.08 14.91 -15.44
N GLU A 165 -8.08 14.81 -16.29
CA GLU A 165 -6.79 14.18 -15.99
C GLU A 165 -5.70 15.22 -16.21
N ILE A 166 -4.65 15.12 -15.40
CA ILE A 166 -3.42 15.87 -15.61
C ILE A 166 -2.24 14.91 -15.47
N SER A 167 -1.28 15.07 -16.38
CA SER A 167 0.03 14.43 -16.33
C SER A 167 1.05 15.50 -16.65
N ILE A 168 1.96 15.77 -15.73
CA ILE A 168 3.05 16.72 -15.94
C ILE A 168 4.37 16.02 -15.79
N ARG A 169 5.36 16.44 -16.57
CA ARG A 169 6.75 16.05 -16.34
C ARG A 169 7.25 16.79 -15.10
N SER A 170 7.70 16.05 -14.09
CA SER A 170 8.35 16.62 -12.91
C SER A 170 9.80 16.93 -13.24
N ASP A 171 10.21 18.20 -13.21
CA ASP A 171 11.61 18.56 -13.44
C ASP A 171 12.51 18.03 -12.31
N THR A 172 12.02 18.11 -11.07
CA THR A 172 12.71 17.63 -9.86
C THR A 172 13.00 16.14 -9.94
N LEU A 173 11.97 15.32 -10.17
CA LEU A 173 12.12 13.87 -10.22
C LEU A 173 12.83 13.43 -11.50
N SER A 174 12.60 14.09 -12.63
CA SER A 174 13.28 13.75 -13.88
C SER A 174 14.79 13.96 -13.77
N LYS A 175 15.21 15.05 -13.12
CA LYS A 175 16.63 15.32 -12.85
C LYS A 175 17.22 14.28 -11.90
N TRP A 176 16.50 13.90 -10.84
CA TRP A 176 16.96 12.88 -9.89
C TRP A 176 17.16 11.52 -10.55
N TRP A 177 16.16 11.06 -11.33
CA TRP A 177 16.16 9.76 -11.97
C TRP A 177 16.94 9.70 -13.29
N LYS A 178 17.39 10.86 -13.80
CA LYS A 178 18.08 10.99 -15.10
C LYS A 178 17.28 10.39 -16.26
N LYS A 179 15.95 10.45 -16.15
CA LYS A 179 14.96 10.05 -17.17
C LYS A 179 13.72 10.90 -16.96
N ASP A 180 12.86 11.00 -17.96
CA ASP A 180 11.59 11.70 -17.76
C ASP A 180 10.71 10.95 -16.76
N VAL A 181 10.25 11.66 -15.74
CA VAL A 181 9.33 11.18 -14.72
C VAL A 181 8.09 12.07 -14.76
N TYR A 182 6.93 11.44 -14.87
CA TYR A 182 5.65 12.12 -14.91
C TYR A 182 4.89 11.86 -13.61
N VAL A 183 4.28 12.91 -13.07
CA VAL A 183 3.36 12.82 -11.94
C VAL A 183 1.94 13.09 -12.44
N LYS A 184 1.01 12.24 -11.99
CA LYS A 184 -0.34 12.16 -12.53
C LYS A 184 -1.37 12.42 -11.42
N ALA A 185 -2.53 12.94 -11.82
CA ALA A 185 -3.70 13.03 -10.96
C ALA A 185 -4.97 13.05 -11.82
N SER A 186 -6.08 12.61 -11.23
CA SER A 186 -7.41 12.88 -11.76
C SER A 186 -8.12 13.93 -10.92
N ILE A 187 -9.01 14.70 -11.56
CA ILE A 187 -9.72 15.82 -10.96
C ILE A 187 -11.22 15.63 -11.16
N LEU A 188 -11.97 15.67 -10.06
CA LEU A 188 -13.43 15.77 -10.06
C LEU A 188 -13.83 17.22 -9.82
N LEU A 189 -14.48 17.83 -10.81
CA LEU A 189 -14.98 19.19 -10.75
C LEU A 189 -16.35 19.23 -10.06
N PRO A 190 -16.68 20.29 -9.32
CA PRO A 190 -18.01 20.47 -8.75
C PRO A 190 -19.06 20.69 -9.84
N SER A 191 -20.32 20.40 -9.51
CA SER A 191 -21.42 20.41 -10.48
C SER A 191 -21.63 21.73 -11.20
N LYS A 192 -21.39 22.87 -10.54
CA LYS A 192 -21.55 24.22 -11.10
C LYS A 192 -20.28 24.79 -11.70
N TYR A 193 -19.21 24.00 -11.83
CA TYR A 193 -17.90 24.48 -12.28
C TYR A 193 -17.94 25.27 -13.59
N ASN A 194 -18.77 24.85 -14.55
CA ASN A 194 -18.88 25.49 -15.87
C ASN A 194 -19.82 26.71 -15.90
N GLU A 195 -20.58 26.98 -14.83
CA GLU A 195 -21.53 28.10 -14.77
C GLU A 195 -20.81 29.44 -14.61
N ASN A 196 -19.70 29.47 -13.87
CA ASN A 196 -18.85 30.65 -13.75
C ASN A 196 -17.37 30.27 -13.60
N LYS A 197 -16.64 30.43 -14.70
CA LYS A 197 -15.20 30.13 -14.78
C LYS A 197 -14.29 31.14 -14.08
N THR A 198 -14.84 32.22 -13.50
CA THR A 198 -14.08 33.22 -12.72
C THR A 198 -14.14 32.97 -11.21
N LEU A 199 -14.99 32.05 -10.74
CA LEU A 199 -15.08 31.71 -9.32
C LEU A 199 -13.82 30.96 -8.88
N ALA A 200 -13.32 31.33 -7.71
CA ALA A 200 -12.35 30.55 -6.96
C ALA A 200 -13.05 29.38 -6.28
N TYR A 201 -12.47 28.18 -6.37
CA TYR A 201 -13.01 26.99 -5.73
C TYR A 201 -12.08 26.52 -4.59
N PRO A 202 -12.63 26.09 -3.45
CA PRO A 202 -11.91 25.23 -2.53
C PRO A 202 -11.45 23.95 -3.22
N ILE A 203 -10.35 23.38 -2.75
CA ILE A 203 -9.79 22.15 -3.29
C ILE A 203 -9.43 21.19 -2.17
N ASP A 204 -9.67 19.92 -2.43
CA ASP A 204 -9.27 18.82 -1.57
C ASP A 204 -8.37 17.85 -2.34
N TYR A 205 -7.24 17.51 -1.74
CA TYR A 205 -6.29 16.52 -2.25
C TYR A 205 -6.53 15.20 -1.53
N ASN A 206 -7.27 14.31 -2.19
CA ASN A 206 -7.48 12.95 -1.73
C ASN A 206 -6.24 12.10 -2.04
N VAL A 207 -5.70 11.42 -1.03
CA VAL A 207 -4.61 10.45 -1.11
C VAL A 207 -5.18 9.04 -0.92
N ALA A 208 -4.80 8.10 -1.78
CA ALA A 208 -5.26 6.73 -1.66
C ALA A 208 -4.60 5.98 -0.49
N GLY A 209 -5.24 4.92 -0.02
CA GLY A 209 -4.54 3.84 0.67
C GLY A 209 -3.55 3.14 -0.25
N TYR A 210 -2.69 2.30 0.33
CA TYR A 210 -1.56 1.67 -0.37
C TYR A 210 -1.96 1.01 -1.70
N GLY A 211 -1.21 1.28 -2.76
CA GLY A 211 -1.43 0.70 -4.08
C GLY A 211 -2.58 1.32 -4.88
N GLY A 212 -3.33 2.26 -4.29
CA GLY A 212 -4.36 3.01 -5.01
C GLY A 212 -3.75 4.02 -5.98
N ARG A 213 -4.38 4.16 -7.15
CA ARG A 213 -3.93 5.07 -8.20
C ARG A 213 -4.98 6.15 -8.47
N TYR A 214 -4.63 7.10 -9.33
CA TYR A 214 -5.47 8.24 -9.70
C TYR A 214 -6.76 7.82 -10.44
N ASP A 215 -6.88 6.56 -10.85
CA ASP A 215 -8.07 5.99 -11.50
C ASP A 215 -9.20 5.63 -10.55
N ARG A 216 -9.01 5.74 -9.23
CA ARG A 216 -10.08 5.55 -8.24
C ARG A 216 -11.28 6.48 -8.46
N ILE A 217 -11.11 7.56 -9.21
CA ILE A 217 -12.21 8.43 -9.68
C ILE A 217 -13.25 7.67 -10.51
N ASN A 218 -12.82 6.60 -11.17
CA ASN A 218 -13.69 5.71 -11.94
C ASN A 218 -14.74 5.04 -11.04
N ARG A 219 -14.40 4.73 -9.77
CA ARG A 219 -15.36 4.17 -8.81
C ARG A 219 -16.43 5.18 -8.44
N LEU A 220 -16.05 6.44 -8.22
CA LEU A 220 -17.02 7.51 -7.90
C LEU A 220 -17.94 7.77 -9.10
N THR A 221 -17.37 7.89 -10.30
CA THR A 221 -18.12 8.24 -11.51
C THR A 221 -19.04 7.13 -12.01
N LYS A 222 -18.68 5.85 -11.79
CA LYS A 222 -19.56 4.70 -12.06
C LYS A 222 -20.69 4.56 -11.03
N SER A 223 -20.54 5.11 -9.84
CA SER A 223 -21.55 5.05 -8.79
C SER A 223 -22.67 6.07 -9.03
N LYS A 224 -23.85 5.59 -9.47
CA LYS A 224 -25.05 6.42 -9.65
C LYS A 224 -25.41 7.19 -8.37
N ARG A 225 -25.28 6.55 -7.20
CA ARG A 225 -25.54 7.18 -5.89
C ARG A 225 -24.57 8.33 -5.61
N SER A 226 -23.28 8.11 -5.83
CA SER A 226 -22.25 9.13 -5.60
C SER A 226 -22.43 10.32 -6.54
N MET A 227 -22.66 10.06 -7.83
CA MET A 227 -22.85 11.14 -8.80
C MET A 227 -24.19 11.87 -8.63
N TYR A 228 -25.26 11.18 -8.24
CA TYR A 228 -26.54 11.84 -7.91
C TYR A 228 -26.38 12.85 -6.77
N TRP A 229 -25.65 12.49 -5.72
CA TRP A 229 -25.34 13.43 -4.64
C TRP A 229 -24.41 14.54 -5.15
N TRP A 230 -23.29 14.21 -5.81
CA TRP A 230 -22.29 15.19 -6.28
C TRP A 230 -22.87 16.26 -7.23
N THR A 231 -23.92 15.91 -7.99
CA THR A 231 -24.62 16.85 -8.88
C THR A 231 -25.85 17.50 -8.27
N SER A 232 -26.20 17.18 -7.02
CA SER A 232 -27.31 17.81 -6.30
C SER A 232 -26.97 19.22 -5.83
N ALA A 233 -27.99 19.96 -5.39
CA ALA A 233 -27.82 21.29 -4.79
C ALA A 233 -27.15 21.23 -3.41
N ASP A 234 -27.17 20.08 -2.75
CA ASP A 234 -26.63 19.88 -1.40
C ASP A 234 -25.12 19.58 -1.44
N ALA A 235 -24.58 19.15 -2.58
CA ALA A 235 -23.15 18.86 -2.69
C ALA A 235 -22.32 20.15 -2.67
N PRO A 236 -21.20 20.14 -1.93
CA PRO A 236 -20.35 21.30 -1.83
C PRO A 236 -19.63 21.57 -3.15
N GLN A 237 -19.35 22.85 -3.41
CA GLN A 237 -18.67 23.26 -4.64
C GLN A 237 -17.15 23.22 -4.43
N ILE A 238 -16.61 22.01 -4.29
CA ILE A 238 -15.21 21.73 -4.00
C ILE A 238 -14.61 20.95 -5.18
N ILE A 239 -13.38 21.28 -5.57
CA ILE A 239 -12.59 20.47 -6.51
C ILE A 239 -11.93 19.34 -5.73
N VAL A 240 -12.04 18.10 -6.21
CA VAL A 240 -11.34 16.95 -5.60
C VAL A 240 -10.27 16.46 -6.54
N VAL A 241 -9.06 16.34 -6.02
CA VAL A 241 -7.89 15.82 -6.75
C VAL A 241 -7.51 14.48 -6.17
N MET A 242 -7.49 13.46 -7.01
CA MET A 242 -7.01 12.13 -6.63
C MET A 242 -5.56 11.98 -7.06
N LEU A 243 -4.67 12.07 -6.07
CA LEU A 243 -3.23 11.92 -6.28
C LEU A 243 -2.86 10.48 -6.62
N ASP A 244 -1.84 10.32 -7.48
CA ASP A 244 -1.22 9.04 -7.78
C ASP A 244 -0.16 8.69 -6.72
N GLY A 245 -0.25 7.45 -6.21
CA GLY A 245 0.68 6.88 -5.23
C GLY A 245 2.01 6.45 -5.84
N GLU A 246 2.04 6.12 -7.13
CA GLU A 246 3.11 5.33 -7.75
C GLU A 246 4.52 5.89 -7.52
N GLY A 247 5.42 4.99 -7.16
CA GLY A 247 6.83 5.25 -6.96
C GLY A 247 7.69 4.04 -7.30
N PRO A 248 9.02 4.23 -7.41
CA PRO A 248 9.94 3.22 -7.93
C PRO A 248 10.13 1.99 -7.02
N PHE A 249 9.74 2.08 -5.75
CA PHE A 249 9.88 1.02 -4.75
C PHE A 249 8.56 0.74 -4.02
N GLY A 250 7.42 1.04 -4.65
CA GLY A 250 6.11 1.09 -4.03
C GLY A 250 5.60 2.53 -3.99
N ASP A 251 4.52 2.76 -3.25
CA ASP A 251 3.96 4.10 -3.14
C ASP A 251 5.00 5.09 -2.59
N SER A 252 5.05 6.29 -3.17
CA SER A 252 6.02 7.33 -2.80
C SER A 252 5.72 8.01 -1.46
N TYR A 253 4.52 7.78 -0.92
CA TYR A 253 3.95 8.52 0.22
C TYR A 253 3.93 10.04 0.02
N GLN A 254 4.13 10.52 -1.22
CA GLN A 254 4.22 11.93 -1.56
C GLN A 254 5.20 12.71 -0.66
N MET A 255 6.29 12.07 -0.24
CA MET A 255 7.31 12.63 0.64
C MET A 255 8.71 12.46 0.05
N ASP A 256 9.62 13.35 0.44
CA ASP A 256 10.99 13.30 -0.01
C ASP A 256 11.75 12.15 0.66
N SER A 257 12.51 11.37 -0.13
CA SER A 257 13.36 10.30 0.40
C SER A 257 14.70 10.17 -0.31
N ASP A 258 15.66 9.56 0.39
CA ASP A 258 17.01 9.30 -0.11
C ASP A 258 17.00 8.26 -1.26
N ASN A 259 15.91 7.50 -1.39
CA ASN A 259 15.78 6.40 -2.37
C ASN A 259 14.94 6.79 -3.58
N SER A 260 13.77 7.40 -3.34
CA SER A 260 12.77 7.71 -4.37
C SER A 260 12.93 9.10 -5.00
N GLY A 261 13.65 10.00 -4.31
CA GLY A 261 13.77 11.41 -4.71
C GLY A 261 12.74 12.29 -4.01
N ALA A 262 12.69 13.56 -4.41
CA ALA A 262 11.92 14.59 -3.73
C ALA A 262 10.45 14.65 -4.20
N TYR A 263 9.66 13.61 -3.90
CA TYR A 263 8.24 13.53 -4.26
C TYR A 263 7.37 14.55 -3.52
N GLY A 264 7.70 14.89 -2.27
CA GLY A 264 7.02 15.95 -1.53
C GLY A 264 7.29 17.31 -2.16
N TYR A 265 8.54 17.59 -2.53
CA TYR A 265 8.87 18.81 -3.26
C TYR A 265 8.13 18.89 -4.61
N SER A 266 8.14 17.81 -5.41
CA SER A 266 7.42 17.76 -6.68
C SER A 266 5.92 17.99 -6.51
N LEU A 267 5.30 17.39 -5.48
CA LEU A 267 3.89 17.62 -5.18
C LEU A 267 3.63 19.10 -4.87
N ILE A 268 4.35 19.67 -3.91
CA ILE A 268 4.11 21.02 -3.38
C ILE A 268 4.43 22.12 -4.40
N HIS A 269 5.50 21.96 -5.17
CA HIS A 269 6.03 23.03 -6.01
C HIS A 269 5.80 22.84 -7.51
N GLU A 270 5.37 21.65 -7.96
CA GLU A 270 5.13 21.38 -9.39
C GLU A 270 3.67 20.97 -9.63
N LEU A 271 3.21 19.86 -9.02
CA LEU A 271 1.89 19.29 -9.33
C LEU A 271 0.73 20.15 -8.80
N ILE A 272 0.79 20.59 -7.53
CA ILE A 272 -0.24 21.45 -6.94
C ILE A 272 -0.38 22.75 -7.76
N PRO A 273 0.69 23.52 -8.04
CA PRO A 273 0.59 24.72 -8.88
C PRO A 273 0.04 24.46 -10.29
N ALA A 274 0.44 23.36 -10.94
CA ALA A 274 -0.03 23.00 -12.28
C ALA A 274 -1.56 22.71 -12.29
N ILE A 275 -2.07 22.05 -11.25
CA ILE A 275 -3.50 21.79 -11.11
C ILE A 275 -4.24 23.11 -10.84
N GLU A 276 -3.79 23.88 -9.86
CA GLU A 276 -4.54 25.03 -9.37
C GLU A 276 -4.60 26.18 -10.37
N SER A 277 -3.52 26.41 -11.11
CA SER A 277 -3.48 27.39 -12.19
C SER A 277 -4.47 27.10 -13.31
N LYS A 278 -4.84 25.83 -13.51
CA LYS A 278 -5.76 25.39 -14.56
C LYS A 278 -7.21 25.27 -14.10
N TYR A 279 -7.43 24.92 -12.83
CA TYR A 279 -8.75 24.53 -12.35
C TYR A 279 -9.28 25.35 -11.17
N ARG A 280 -8.45 26.02 -10.38
CA ARG A 280 -8.87 26.51 -9.06
C ARG A 280 -9.14 28.01 -8.99
N ASN A 281 -8.56 28.81 -9.88
CA ASN A 281 -8.61 30.29 -9.90
C ASN A 281 -8.12 30.99 -8.61
N THR A 282 -7.44 30.27 -7.72
CA THR A 282 -6.76 30.80 -6.53
C THR A 282 -5.64 29.85 -6.15
N SER A 283 -4.59 30.37 -5.51
CA SER A 283 -3.50 29.59 -4.91
C SER A 283 -3.50 29.64 -3.38
N SER A 284 -4.54 30.23 -2.77
CA SER A 284 -4.61 30.41 -1.31
C SER A 284 -4.67 29.08 -0.58
N ALA A 285 -3.80 28.91 0.43
CA ALA A 285 -3.84 27.76 1.32
C ALA A 285 -5.11 27.70 2.18
N ALA A 286 -5.77 28.84 2.41
CA ALA A 286 -6.95 28.94 3.28
C ALA A 286 -8.12 28.04 2.84
N THR A 287 -8.19 27.68 1.55
CA THR A 287 -9.22 26.77 1.02
C THR A 287 -8.63 25.49 0.41
N ARG A 288 -7.42 25.10 0.83
CA ARG A 288 -6.74 23.86 0.43
C ARG A 288 -6.79 22.83 1.55
N PHE A 289 -7.25 21.63 1.24
CA PHE A 289 -7.37 20.52 2.18
C PHE A 289 -6.68 19.27 1.64
N VAL A 290 -6.39 18.33 2.53
CA VAL A 290 -5.84 17.02 2.17
C VAL A 290 -6.51 15.95 3.01
N GLU A 291 -6.85 14.82 2.41
CA GLU A 291 -7.47 13.71 3.11
C GLU A 291 -7.01 12.36 2.60
N GLY A 292 -7.26 11.33 3.38
CA GLY A 292 -7.03 9.96 2.96
C GLY A 292 -7.25 8.98 4.08
N CYS A 293 -7.23 7.70 3.72
CA CYS A 293 -7.29 6.60 4.67
C CYS A 293 -6.12 5.65 4.50
N SER A 294 -5.72 4.95 5.57
CA SER A 294 -4.57 4.02 5.55
C SER A 294 -3.26 4.78 5.28
N THR A 295 -2.46 4.36 4.30
CA THR A 295 -1.36 5.15 3.73
C THR A 295 -1.76 6.59 3.42
N GLY A 296 -2.94 6.82 2.82
CA GLY A 296 -3.44 8.18 2.59
C GLY A 296 -3.74 8.95 3.87
N GLY A 297 -4.10 8.26 4.95
CA GLY A 297 -4.21 8.83 6.29
C GLY A 297 -2.85 9.30 6.81
N TRP A 298 -1.81 8.48 6.64
CA TRP A 298 -0.44 8.87 7.02
C TRP A 298 0.04 10.05 6.20
N VAL A 299 -0.12 10.01 4.87
CA VAL A 299 0.33 11.08 3.97
C VAL A 299 -0.39 12.38 4.23
N SER A 300 -1.72 12.37 4.38
CA SER A 300 -2.49 13.59 4.66
C SER A 300 -2.04 14.25 5.97
N LEU A 301 -1.77 13.45 7.01
CA LEU A 301 -1.21 13.96 8.27
C LEU A 301 0.23 14.44 8.12
N ALA A 302 1.09 13.68 7.43
CA ALA A 302 2.48 14.04 7.16
C ALA A 302 2.55 15.38 6.42
N LEU A 303 1.79 15.54 5.34
CA LEU A 303 1.77 16.77 4.56
C LEU A 303 1.32 17.96 5.42
N GLN A 304 0.33 17.78 6.29
CA GLN A 304 -0.11 18.83 7.22
C GLN A 304 0.94 19.17 8.28
N VAL A 305 1.72 18.19 8.76
CA VAL A 305 2.77 18.37 9.79
C VAL A 305 4.04 18.98 9.20
N TYR A 306 4.54 18.44 8.09
CA TYR A 306 5.80 18.84 7.46
C TYR A 306 5.67 20.07 6.54
N TYR A 307 4.47 20.34 6.01
CA TYR A 307 4.15 21.52 5.22
C TYR A 307 2.96 22.30 5.81
N PRO A 308 3.07 22.81 7.05
CA PRO A 308 1.92 23.29 7.83
C PRO A 308 1.23 24.54 7.27
N GLU A 309 1.86 25.23 6.34
CA GLU A 309 1.31 26.41 5.65
C GLU A 309 0.67 26.06 4.30
N MET A 310 0.87 24.85 3.79
CA MET A 310 0.34 24.45 2.48
C MET A 310 -1.15 24.10 2.53
N PHE A 311 -1.63 23.58 3.66
CA PHE A 311 -3.01 23.12 3.83
C PHE A 311 -3.67 23.83 5.02
N ASN A 312 -4.97 24.11 4.89
CA ASN A 312 -5.82 24.64 5.96
C ASN A 312 -6.54 23.52 6.73
N GLY A 313 -6.22 22.27 6.48
CA GLY A 313 -6.68 21.14 7.28
C GLY A 313 -6.41 19.81 6.60
N CYS A 314 -6.19 18.79 7.43
CA CYS A 314 -6.16 17.40 7.03
C CYS A 314 -7.28 16.59 7.69
N PHE A 315 -7.83 15.64 6.94
CA PHE A 315 -8.74 14.61 7.45
C PHE A 315 -8.09 13.24 7.27
N SER A 316 -7.42 12.79 8.32
CA SER A 316 -6.64 11.56 8.34
C SER A 316 -7.47 10.43 8.97
N TYR A 317 -7.66 9.33 8.26
CA TYR A 317 -8.38 8.16 8.78
C TYR A 317 -7.44 6.97 8.83
N SER A 318 -7.41 6.27 9.96
CA SER A 318 -6.54 5.11 10.20
C SER A 318 -5.14 5.26 9.59
N PRO A 319 -4.39 6.34 9.90
CA PRO A 319 -3.06 6.54 9.33
C PRO A 319 -2.17 5.31 9.61
N ASP A 320 -1.27 4.98 8.68
CA ASP A 320 -0.12 4.10 8.96
C ASP A 320 0.64 4.60 10.22
N ALA A 321 1.58 3.81 10.74
CA ALA A 321 2.26 4.14 11.99
C ALA A 321 2.88 5.56 11.96
N VAL A 322 2.30 6.46 12.74
CA VAL A 322 2.69 7.89 12.81
C VAL A 322 3.92 8.13 13.68
N GLU A 323 4.32 7.12 14.46
CA GLU A 323 5.50 7.10 15.30
C GLU A 323 6.02 5.65 15.37
N PHE A 324 7.29 5.46 15.73
CA PHE A 324 7.97 4.18 15.55
C PHE A 324 8.34 3.45 16.84
N GLU A 325 7.85 3.89 17.99
CA GLU A 325 7.85 3.06 19.20
C GLU A 325 6.71 2.01 19.15
N ASN A 326 5.73 2.20 18.27
CA ASN A 326 4.66 1.24 17.99
C ASN A 326 4.45 1.02 16.48
N TYR A 327 5.52 0.74 15.74
CA TYR A 327 5.48 0.42 14.31
C TYR A 327 4.90 -0.99 14.10
N GLN A 328 3.56 -1.10 14.05
CA GLN A 328 2.84 -2.38 13.91
C GLN A 328 3.31 -3.42 14.96
N LEU A 329 3.27 -3.02 16.23
CA LEU A 329 3.75 -3.79 17.41
C LEU A 329 5.28 -3.92 17.56
N ILE A 330 6.06 -3.23 16.74
CA ILE A 330 7.52 -3.18 16.84
C ILE A 330 7.93 -1.83 17.45
N ASP A 331 8.70 -1.85 18.54
CA ASP A 331 9.48 -0.69 18.96
C ASP A 331 10.82 -0.76 18.22
N ILE A 332 10.92 -0.06 17.09
CA ILE A 332 12.11 -0.18 16.22
C ILE A 332 13.39 0.31 16.91
N TYR A 333 13.25 1.05 18.02
CA TYR A 333 14.38 1.61 18.77
C TYR A 333 14.88 0.68 19.88
N LYS A 334 14.09 -0.30 20.31
CA LYS A 334 14.44 -1.19 21.42
C LYS A 334 14.47 -2.66 21.05
N ASP A 335 13.59 -3.08 20.16
CA ASP A 335 13.46 -4.47 19.78
C ASP A 335 14.68 -4.94 19.01
N LYS A 336 15.02 -6.22 19.20
CA LYS A 336 16.14 -6.86 18.48
C LYS A 336 15.68 -7.56 17.22
N ASN A 337 14.41 -7.96 17.17
CA ASN A 337 13.85 -8.72 16.07
C ASN A 337 12.44 -8.20 15.75
N ALA A 338 12.10 -8.11 14.47
CA ALA A 338 10.79 -7.65 13.99
C ALA A 338 9.74 -8.77 14.05
N PHE A 339 10.14 -10.03 13.83
CA PHE A 339 9.23 -11.17 13.67
C PHE A 339 8.78 -11.81 14.98
N VAL A 340 9.56 -11.67 16.05
CA VAL A 340 9.21 -12.16 17.39
C VAL A 340 9.38 -11.07 18.44
N ASN A 341 8.61 -11.17 19.53
CA ASN A 341 8.77 -10.28 20.68
C ASN A 341 9.81 -10.80 21.68
N GLU A 342 9.94 -10.14 22.84
CA GLU A 342 10.89 -10.47 23.91
C GLU A 342 10.65 -11.85 24.58
N PHE A 343 9.52 -12.49 24.27
CA PHE A 343 9.15 -13.84 24.72
C PHE A 343 9.22 -14.89 23.60
N ASP A 344 9.88 -14.58 22.48
CA ASP A 344 9.95 -15.41 21.27
C ASP A 344 8.58 -15.70 20.63
N TYR A 345 7.55 -14.90 20.94
CA TYR A 345 6.22 -15.05 20.37
C TYR A 345 6.15 -14.40 18.97
N PRO A 346 5.63 -15.09 17.93
CA PRO A 346 5.48 -14.51 16.60
C PRO A 346 4.62 -13.24 16.61
N ARG A 347 5.15 -12.14 16.08
CA ARG A 347 4.39 -10.89 15.96
C ARG A 347 3.37 -10.98 14.84
N PRO A 348 2.09 -10.66 15.10
CA PRO A 348 1.12 -10.47 14.04
C PRO A 348 1.29 -9.11 13.39
N VAL A 349 1.04 -9.05 12.08
CA VAL A 349 0.90 -7.78 11.34
C VAL A 349 -0.58 -7.45 11.10
N MET A 350 -1.47 -8.43 11.26
CA MET A 350 -2.90 -8.26 11.07
C MET A 350 -3.74 -9.01 12.11
N ARG A 351 -4.90 -8.45 12.45
CA ARG A 351 -5.96 -9.05 13.29
C ARG A 351 -7.35 -8.74 12.73
N ASP A 352 -8.34 -9.48 13.21
CA ASP A 352 -9.75 -9.11 13.02
C ASP A 352 -10.25 -8.12 14.09
N ILE A 353 -11.50 -7.67 13.97
CA ILE A 353 -12.12 -6.71 14.89
C ILE A 353 -12.42 -7.28 16.29
N SER A 354 -12.32 -8.60 16.48
CA SER A 354 -12.43 -9.25 17.79
C SER A 354 -11.08 -9.35 18.51
N GLY A 355 -9.99 -9.14 17.77
CA GLY A 355 -8.62 -9.19 18.27
C GLY A 355 -7.88 -10.45 17.89
N GLU A 356 -8.50 -11.37 17.13
CA GLU A 356 -7.87 -12.62 16.71
C GLU A 356 -6.76 -12.33 15.69
N PRO A 357 -5.50 -12.73 15.96
CA PRO A 357 -4.41 -12.58 15.00
C PRO A 357 -4.69 -13.35 13.70
N MET A 358 -4.60 -12.66 12.57
CA MET A 358 -4.90 -13.24 11.25
C MET A 358 -3.66 -13.61 10.46
N LEU A 359 -2.55 -12.88 10.66
CA LEU A 359 -1.36 -13.00 9.84
C LEU A 359 -0.10 -12.62 10.62
N ALA A 360 0.92 -13.48 10.58
CA ALA A 360 2.23 -13.20 11.14
C ALA A 360 3.04 -12.27 10.22
N LEU A 361 3.82 -11.36 10.81
CA LEU A 361 4.67 -10.44 10.04
C LEU A 361 5.68 -11.19 9.16
N LYS A 362 6.28 -12.28 9.67
CA LYS A 362 7.23 -13.09 8.91
C LYS A 362 6.62 -13.65 7.63
N GLU A 363 5.38 -14.12 7.69
CA GLU A 363 4.66 -14.63 6.51
C GLU A 363 4.37 -13.50 5.52
N PHE A 364 3.97 -12.33 6.03
CA PHE A 364 3.76 -11.15 5.22
C PHE A 364 5.03 -10.72 4.45
N ILE A 365 6.15 -10.62 5.15
CA ILE A 365 7.45 -10.27 4.54
C ILE A 365 7.90 -11.35 3.56
N ASN A 366 7.59 -12.63 3.78
CA ASN A 366 7.92 -13.67 2.81
C ASN A 366 7.21 -13.46 1.46
N TYR A 367 5.97 -12.95 1.44
CA TYR A 367 5.30 -12.59 0.18
C TYR A 367 6.01 -11.42 -0.51
N GLU A 368 6.38 -10.38 0.24
CA GLU A 368 7.13 -9.27 -0.33
C GLU A 368 8.52 -9.70 -0.84
N ASN A 369 9.21 -10.63 -0.17
CA ASN A 369 10.48 -11.18 -0.64
C ASN A 369 10.32 -11.85 -2.03
N VAL A 370 9.23 -12.58 -2.26
CA VAL A 370 8.95 -13.22 -3.55
C VAL A 370 8.63 -12.19 -4.64
N LEU A 371 7.90 -11.13 -4.30
CA LEU A 371 7.61 -10.02 -5.21
C LEU A 371 8.87 -9.27 -5.62
N GLY A 372 9.81 -9.08 -4.70
CA GLY A 372 11.02 -8.32 -4.94
C GLY A 372 11.93 -8.91 -6.00
N TRP A 373 12.30 -8.12 -7.01
CA TRP A 373 13.32 -8.52 -7.98
C TRP A 373 14.72 -8.69 -7.37
N SER A 374 14.98 -8.15 -6.18
CA SER A 374 16.18 -8.44 -5.37
C SER A 374 16.04 -9.70 -4.52
N ASP A 375 14.94 -10.45 -4.64
CA ASP A 375 14.53 -11.55 -3.77
C ASP A 375 14.39 -11.16 -2.28
N THR A 376 14.19 -9.87 -2.03
CA THR A 376 13.91 -9.30 -0.71
C THR A 376 12.79 -8.27 -0.81
N TYR A 377 12.12 -8.03 0.32
CA TYR A 377 11.02 -7.07 0.39
C TYR A 377 11.44 -5.63 0.00
N VAL A 378 12.74 -5.30 0.00
CA VAL A 378 13.29 -3.96 -0.33
C VAL A 378 12.88 -3.46 -1.72
N THR A 379 12.56 -4.37 -2.63
CA THR A 379 12.22 -4.03 -4.02
C THR A 379 10.90 -4.67 -4.46
N SER A 380 10.02 -4.98 -3.51
CA SER A 380 8.77 -5.71 -3.77
C SER A 380 7.67 -4.85 -4.37
N GLY A 381 7.77 -3.52 -4.23
CA GLY A 381 6.66 -2.61 -4.50
C GLY A 381 5.52 -2.72 -3.48
N GLY A 382 5.70 -3.51 -2.41
CA GLY A 382 4.79 -3.67 -1.28
C GLY A 382 5.00 -2.64 -0.17
N GLN A 383 4.20 -2.72 0.88
CA GLN A 383 4.14 -1.69 1.91
C GLN A 383 5.46 -1.56 2.68
N PHE A 384 6.13 -2.67 3.00
CA PHE A 384 7.43 -2.60 3.68
C PHE A 384 8.54 -2.16 2.73
N SER A 385 8.46 -2.48 1.43
CA SER A 385 9.31 -1.88 0.39
C SER A 385 9.20 -0.35 0.40
N ALA A 386 7.96 0.17 0.37
CA ALA A 386 7.70 1.61 0.35
C ALA A 386 8.18 2.29 1.63
N HIS A 387 7.86 1.72 2.80
CA HIS A 387 8.36 2.23 4.09
C HIS A 387 9.90 2.24 4.13
N THR A 388 10.56 1.20 3.65
CA THR A 388 12.02 1.14 3.61
C THR A 388 12.58 2.19 2.65
N ALA A 389 11.98 2.35 1.46
CA ALA A 389 12.39 3.36 0.51
C ALA A 389 12.17 4.80 1.01
N LEU A 390 11.12 5.02 1.79
CA LEU A 390 10.82 6.32 2.37
C LEU A 390 11.74 6.63 3.56
N PHE A 391 11.84 5.72 4.53
CA PHE A 391 12.39 6.00 5.84
C PHE A 391 13.90 5.70 5.96
N SER A 392 14.41 4.74 5.20
CA SER A 392 15.81 4.32 5.27
C SER A 392 16.74 5.15 4.38
N PRO A 393 18.04 5.24 4.71
CA PRO A 393 19.03 5.77 3.81
C PRO A 393 19.23 4.84 2.61
N LYS A 394 19.87 5.37 1.57
CA LYS A 394 20.35 4.58 0.43
C LYS A 394 21.58 3.74 0.81
N GLY A 395 21.56 2.46 0.43
CA GLY A 395 22.64 1.50 0.56
C GLY A 395 23.76 1.73 -0.45
N LYS A 396 24.88 1.01 -0.25
CA LYS A 396 26.05 1.10 -1.14
C LYS A 396 25.79 0.48 -2.53
N ASP A 397 24.84 -0.43 -2.59
CA ASP A 397 24.31 -1.08 -3.80
C ASP A 397 23.30 -0.21 -4.56
N GLY A 398 22.93 0.95 -4.01
CA GLY A 398 21.95 1.86 -4.59
C GLY A 398 20.50 1.56 -4.21
N LEU A 399 20.25 0.50 -3.43
CA LEU A 399 18.93 0.12 -2.92
C LEU A 399 18.65 0.74 -1.54
N PRO A 400 17.39 0.87 -1.12
CA PRO A 400 17.07 1.20 0.27
C PRO A 400 17.70 0.21 1.26
N LYS A 401 18.27 0.70 2.37
CA LYS A 401 18.73 -0.21 3.42
C LYS A 401 17.55 -0.80 4.20
N PRO A 402 17.41 -2.13 4.33
CA PRO A 402 16.32 -2.72 5.10
C PRO A 402 16.44 -2.35 6.59
N LEU A 403 15.30 -2.09 7.24
CA LEU A 403 15.22 -1.88 8.70
C LEU A 403 15.57 -3.16 9.46
N PHE A 404 15.18 -4.32 8.92
CA PHE A 404 15.45 -5.62 9.50
C PHE A 404 15.78 -6.63 8.42
N ASP A 405 16.54 -7.66 8.79
CA ASP A 405 16.91 -8.73 7.85
C ASP A 405 15.66 -9.46 7.33
N PRO A 406 15.53 -9.66 6.01
CA PRO A 406 14.31 -10.17 5.37
C PRO A 406 13.97 -11.63 5.71
N VAL A 407 14.88 -12.39 6.34
CA VAL A 407 14.71 -13.82 6.63
C VAL A 407 14.65 -14.08 8.14
N THR A 408 15.56 -13.46 8.90
CA THR A 408 15.72 -13.64 10.33
C THR A 408 14.86 -12.65 11.13
N GLY A 409 14.61 -11.46 10.59
CA GLY A 409 13.90 -10.37 11.26
C GLY A 409 14.79 -9.52 12.16
N ASP A 410 16.11 -9.74 12.20
CA ASP A 410 17.02 -8.99 13.06
C ASP A 410 17.04 -7.51 12.65
N ILE A 411 16.75 -6.63 13.61
CA ILE A 411 16.64 -5.18 13.38
C ILE A 411 18.03 -4.55 13.33
N ASP A 412 18.27 -3.69 12.34
CA ASP A 412 19.46 -2.83 12.27
C ASP A 412 19.21 -1.52 13.04
N PRO A 413 19.81 -1.34 14.24
CA PRO A 413 19.58 -0.15 15.06
C PRO A 413 20.13 1.13 14.42
N GLU A 414 21.12 1.04 13.53
CA GLU A 414 21.65 2.21 12.83
C GLU A 414 20.66 2.69 11.74
N VAL A 415 19.96 1.76 11.08
CA VAL A 415 18.86 2.11 10.17
C VAL A 415 17.65 2.64 10.95
N ALA A 416 17.25 1.98 12.05
CA ALA A 416 16.15 2.46 12.90
C ALA A 416 16.35 3.91 13.36
N LYS A 417 17.58 4.29 13.69
CA LYS A 417 17.91 5.67 14.07
C LYS A 417 17.59 6.69 12.96
N THR A 418 17.80 6.35 11.69
CA THR A 418 17.51 7.29 10.58
C THR A 418 16.02 7.50 10.39
N TRP A 419 15.19 6.52 10.73
CA TRP A 419 13.73 6.60 10.62
C TRP A 419 13.15 7.69 11.53
N THR A 420 13.84 8.07 12.62
CA THR A 420 13.44 9.17 13.53
C THR A 420 13.07 10.48 12.82
N LYS A 421 13.61 10.75 11.62
CA LYS A 421 13.24 11.96 10.86
C LYS A 421 11.77 11.97 10.39
N TYR A 422 11.16 10.78 10.28
CA TYR A 422 9.77 10.57 9.87
C TYR A 422 8.83 10.15 11.01
N ASP A 423 9.37 9.95 12.22
CA ASP A 423 8.56 9.75 13.42
C ASP A 423 7.88 11.09 13.76
N MET A 424 6.58 11.20 13.50
CA MET A 424 5.86 12.47 13.65
C MET A 424 5.76 12.88 15.12
N LYS A 425 5.67 11.93 16.06
CA LYS A 425 5.64 12.22 17.50
C LYS A 425 6.95 12.88 17.93
N LYS A 426 8.09 12.28 17.59
CA LYS A 426 9.42 12.84 17.90
C LYS A 426 9.69 14.15 17.14
N TYR A 427 9.23 14.24 15.90
CA TYR A 427 9.35 15.47 15.10
C TYR A 427 8.53 16.62 15.71
N LEU A 428 7.28 16.36 16.10
CA LEU A 428 6.42 17.35 16.74
C LEU A 428 6.97 17.75 18.11
N ASP A 429 7.40 16.80 18.95
CA ASP A 429 8.00 17.07 20.26
C ASP A 429 9.17 18.05 20.16
N LYS A 430 10.10 17.76 19.25
CA LYS A 430 11.27 18.59 19.02
C LYS A 430 10.94 20.01 18.50
N ASN A 431 9.84 20.15 17.74
CA ASN A 431 9.56 21.38 16.97
C ASN A 431 8.25 22.08 17.38
N TRP A 432 7.63 21.67 18.48
CA TRP A 432 6.26 22.09 18.82
C TRP A 432 6.11 23.60 18.95
N GLN A 433 7.10 24.28 19.54
CA GLN A 433 7.05 25.73 19.72
C GLN A 433 6.85 26.48 18.40
N THR A 434 7.35 25.93 17.29
CA THR A 434 7.21 26.52 15.94
C THR A 434 6.02 25.94 15.18
N LEU A 435 5.77 24.64 15.30
CA LEU A 435 4.72 23.95 14.54
C LEU A 435 3.33 24.09 15.17
N GLY A 436 3.23 24.01 16.49
CA GLY A 436 1.98 24.06 17.26
C GLY A 436 1.08 25.22 16.85
N PRO A 437 1.56 26.48 16.80
CA PRO A 437 0.75 27.61 16.33
C PRO A 437 0.23 27.46 14.90
N LYS A 438 1.00 26.80 14.02
CA LYS A 438 0.65 26.64 12.61
C LYS A 438 -0.34 25.49 12.35
N LEU A 439 -0.48 24.57 13.31
CA LEU A 439 -1.33 23.38 13.22
C LEU A 439 -2.71 23.56 13.87
N GLN A 440 -2.94 24.68 14.55
CA GLN A 440 -4.21 24.95 15.23
C GLN A 440 -5.39 24.87 14.26
N GLY A 441 -6.38 24.05 14.61
CA GLY A 441 -7.64 23.87 13.90
C GLY A 441 -7.51 23.09 12.59
N LYS A 442 -6.37 22.45 12.34
CA LYS A 442 -6.05 21.81 11.06
C LYS A 442 -6.03 20.29 11.11
N ILE A 443 -5.92 19.67 12.27
CA ILE A 443 -5.75 18.21 12.36
C ILE A 443 -7.06 17.54 12.79
N TYR A 444 -7.62 16.72 11.91
CA TYR A 444 -8.63 15.72 12.25
C TYR A 444 -8.04 14.33 12.01
N ILE A 445 -8.10 13.47 13.02
CA ILE A 445 -7.74 12.05 12.93
C ILE A 445 -8.92 11.21 13.39
N TRP A 446 -9.23 10.15 12.65
CA TRP A 446 -10.09 9.06 13.12
C TRP A 446 -9.31 7.75 13.15
N MET A 447 -9.53 6.93 14.17
CA MET A 447 -8.90 5.62 14.32
C MET A 447 -9.86 4.60 14.94
N GLY A 448 -9.95 3.41 14.36
CA GLY A 448 -10.64 2.28 14.97
C GLY A 448 -9.79 1.64 16.06
N ASP A 449 -10.38 1.35 17.23
CA ASP A 449 -9.66 0.70 18.33
C ASP A 449 -9.25 -0.74 18.02
N MET A 450 -9.94 -1.36 17.08
CA MET A 450 -9.68 -2.70 16.56
C MET A 450 -9.17 -2.64 15.11
N ASP A 451 -8.35 -1.63 14.81
CA ASP A 451 -7.66 -1.51 13.52
C ASP A 451 -6.97 -2.83 13.14
N HIS A 452 -7.20 -3.27 11.90
CA HIS A 452 -6.75 -4.58 11.42
C HIS A 452 -5.23 -4.68 11.42
N PHE A 453 -4.48 -3.58 11.25
CA PHE A 453 -3.03 -3.57 11.03
C PHE A 453 -2.23 -3.09 12.25
N TYR A 454 -2.88 -2.99 13.41
CA TYR A 454 -2.27 -2.50 14.66
C TYR A 454 -1.70 -1.08 14.53
N LEU A 455 -2.38 -0.20 13.80
CA LEU A 455 -1.97 1.21 13.63
C LEU A 455 -2.44 2.11 14.77
N ASN A 456 -3.44 1.64 15.52
CA ASN A 456 -4.03 2.38 16.63
C ASN A 456 -3.06 2.68 17.80
N PRO A 457 -2.09 1.82 18.20
CA PRO A 457 -1.19 2.15 19.30
C PRO A 457 -0.28 3.34 18.99
N ALA A 458 0.23 3.45 17.76
CA ALA A 458 1.03 4.59 17.32
C ALA A 458 0.21 5.89 17.36
N THR A 459 -1.06 5.83 16.92
CA THR A 459 -1.96 6.98 16.98
C THR A 459 -2.30 7.38 18.42
N ARG A 460 -2.46 6.42 19.34
CA ARG A 460 -2.63 6.71 20.78
C ARG A 460 -1.40 7.38 21.37
N ALA A 461 -0.20 6.90 21.05
CA ALA A 461 1.04 7.50 21.51
C ALA A 461 1.18 8.96 21.04
N LEU A 462 0.75 9.26 19.81
CA LEU A 462 0.70 10.64 19.30
C LEU A 462 -0.36 11.48 20.05
N ASP A 463 -1.56 10.95 20.26
CA ASP A 463 -2.65 11.63 21.00
C ASP A 463 -2.25 11.97 22.44
N GLU A 464 -1.64 11.01 23.15
CA GLU A 464 -1.11 11.22 24.50
C GLU A 464 -0.07 12.33 24.52
N TYR A 465 0.89 12.32 23.60
CA TYR A 465 1.88 13.39 23.47
C TYR A 465 1.21 14.75 23.20
N LEU A 466 0.29 14.84 22.23
CA LEU A 466 -0.36 16.09 21.84
C LEU A 466 -1.11 16.76 23.00
N LYS A 467 -1.71 15.98 23.90
CA LYS A 467 -2.37 16.48 25.13
C LYS A 467 -1.41 17.11 26.14
N THR A 468 -0.12 16.77 26.09
CA THR A 468 0.90 17.35 26.99
C THR A 468 1.48 18.67 26.49
N THR A 469 1.24 18.99 25.23
CA THR A 469 1.86 20.15 24.58
C THR A 469 1.41 21.47 25.21
N LYS A 470 2.29 22.48 25.17
CA LYS A 470 2.04 23.81 25.75
C LYS A 470 2.56 24.88 24.79
N ASN A 471 1.93 26.05 24.83
CA ASN A 471 2.29 27.22 24.03
C ASN A 471 2.40 26.93 22.51
N PRO A 472 1.31 26.51 21.84
CA PRO A 472 -0.05 26.31 22.34
C PRO A 472 -0.30 24.88 22.86
N VAL A 473 -1.43 24.66 23.53
CA VAL A 473 -1.96 23.30 23.70
C VAL A 473 -2.50 22.86 22.34
N SER A 474 -2.24 21.62 21.92
CA SER A 474 -2.79 21.08 20.68
C SER A 474 -4.32 21.07 20.73
N ASP A 475 -4.97 21.49 19.64
CA ASP A 475 -6.41 21.39 19.43
C ASP A 475 -6.77 20.32 18.38
N ALA A 476 -5.81 19.44 18.06
CA ALA A 476 -6.03 18.32 17.15
C ALA A 476 -7.23 17.48 17.61
N ASN A 477 -8.16 17.22 16.68
CA ASN A 477 -9.34 16.42 16.94
C ASN A 477 -9.04 14.96 16.58
N ILE A 478 -8.78 14.12 17.59
CA ILE A 478 -8.47 12.71 17.42
C ILE A 478 -9.61 11.87 18.02
N ASN A 479 -10.34 11.16 17.15
CA ASN A 479 -11.47 10.32 17.55
C ASN A 479 -11.08 8.84 17.45
N PHE A 480 -11.38 8.11 18.51
CA PHE A 480 -11.25 6.66 18.57
C PHE A 480 -12.64 6.03 18.65
N SER A 481 -12.94 5.09 17.74
CA SER A 481 -14.20 4.36 17.76
C SER A 481 -13.99 2.93 18.29
N PRO A 482 -14.71 2.51 19.35
CA PRO A 482 -14.59 1.18 19.91
C PRO A 482 -15.13 0.14 18.93
N MET A 483 -14.47 -1.03 18.86
CA MET A 483 -14.85 -2.16 17.99
C MET A 483 -14.85 -1.88 16.48
N GLU A 484 -14.41 -0.71 16.05
CA GLU A 484 -14.29 -0.38 14.63
C GLU A 484 -12.91 -0.79 14.08
N GLY A 485 -12.93 -1.25 12.83
CA GLY A 485 -11.76 -1.71 12.10
C GLY A 485 -11.10 -0.61 11.24
N HIS A 486 -10.10 -1.03 10.48
CA HIS A 486 -9.35 -0.14 9.57
C HIS A 486 -10.28 0.62 8.61
N CYS A 487 -10.19 1.96 8.59
CA CYS A 487 -10.96 2.85 7.71
C CYS A 487 -12.49 2.76 7.82
N ALA A 488 -13.06 2.14 8.86
CA ALA A 488 -14.48 1.80 8.90
C ALA A 488 -15.42 3.02 8.80
N GLU A 489 -15.05 4.15 9.40
CA GLU A 489 -15.84 5.39 9.34
C GLU A 489 -15.38 6.39 8.26
N TYR A 490 -14.50 5.98 7.36
CA TYR A 490 -14.14 6.84 6.24
C TYR A 490 -15.31 6.98 5.24
N SER A 491 -15.76 8.22 5.02
CA SER A 491 -16.77 8.56 4.04
C SER A 491 -16.34 9.79 3.25
N PHE A 492 -16.19 9.62 1.92
CA PHE A 492 -15.89 10.72 1.00
C PHE A 492 -16.90 11.87 1.16
N ARG A 493 -18.19 11.55 1.28
CA ARG A 493 -19.24 12.54 1.47
C ARG A 493 -19.05 13.32 2.76
N ASP A 494 -18.81 12.63 3.86
CA ASP A 494 -18.73 13.24 5.19
C ASP A 494 -17.51 14.16 5.29
N VAL A 495 -16.38 13.79 4.66
CA VAL A 495 -15.20 14.65 4.58
C VAL A 495 -15.50 15.91 3.76
N MET A 496 -16.15 15.78 2.60
CA MET A 496 -16.54 16.94 1.80
C MET A 496 -17.49 17.88 2.56
N GLU A 497 -18.45 17.35 3.31
CA GLU A 497 -19.36 18.13 4.15
C GLU A 497 -18.62 18.80 5.33
N LYS A 498 -17.64 18.13 5.94
CA LYS A 498 -16.77 18.73 6.99
C LYS A 498 -15.92 19.87 6.42
N ILE A 499 -15.35 19.70 5.23
CA ILE A 499 -14.57 20.75 4.55
C ILE A 499 -15.48 21.96 4.26
N ASP A 500 -16.64 21.74 3.66
CA ASP A 500 -17.60 22.80 3.33
C ASP A 500 -18.06 23.57 4.58
N LYS A 501 -18.36 22.84 5.66
CA LYS A 501 -18.67 23.46 6.96
C LYS A 501 -17.53 24.34 7.46
N LYS A 502 -16.28 23.84 7.45
CA LYS A 502 -15.11 24.61 7.90
C LYS A 502 -14.89 25.89 7.08
N ILE A 503 -15.11 25.82 5.77
CA ILE A 503 -15.01 26.98 4.87
C ILE A 503 -16.08 28.03 5.24
N LYS A 504 -17.33 27.59 5.42
CA LYS A 504 -18.46 28.47 5.80
C LYS A 504 -18.24 29.13 7.16
N ASP A 505 -17.78 28.37 8.16
CA ASP A 505 -17.54 28.87 9.52
C ASP A 505 -16.38 29.89 9.55
N SER A 506 -15.44 29.80 8.61
CA SER A 506 -14.27 30.69 8.54
C SER A 506 -14.51 31.98 7.75
N ASN A 507 -15.71 32.22 7.21
CA ASN A 507 -16.01 33.30 6.24
C ASN A 507 -15.08 33.33 5.01
N LEU A 508 -14.48 32.18 4.66
CA LEU A 508 -13.58 32.03 3.51
C LEU A 508 -14.43 31.73 2.26
N LYS A 509 -15.22 32.70 1.78
CA LYS A 509 -16.00 32.55 0.54
C LYS A 509 -15.21 32.93 -0.69
#